data_AF-A0A3Q0SEL7-F1
#
_entry.id   AF-A0A3Q0SEL7-F1
#
_cell.length_a   1.000
_cell.length_b   1.000
_cell.length_c   1.000
_cell.angle_alpha   90.00
_cell.angle_beta   90.00
_cell.angle_gamma   90.00
#
_symmetry.space_group_name_H-M   'P 1'
#
loop_
_entity.id
_entity.type
_entity.pdbx_description
1 polymer ?
#
loop_
_entity_poly.entity_id
_entity_poly.type
_entity_poly.pdbx_seq_one_letter_code
_entity_poly.pdbx_strand_id
1 'polypeptide(L)'
;MKVMEQVQDQLSEILDRVLTESIESLSNSQSTINGKTKNKNSSSDLFEISHIRTIYHMFIAVLLIFFLSTLAVDYIDQGRLVLEFDLLFYTFGKMGTVTIAWAVMFVYTLVVPYYTLLFWGSLYHNVPSKLGLSLGTGLILSVIQNCILGLFPIYVVVHHQLPPASRFIVIMEQIRFLMKTYSFLRETAPVIMKNAPKEGESPRFPTFSSYLYFLFCPTLIYRESYPRPQTNQPFSKRTMVLAIFHSILPGIMLLLLCFFAFLHCWLNLFGELLRFADRMFYKDWWNSTSFANYYRTWNVVVHDWLYYYGYRDFLWVSRALILQIKT
;
A
#
# COMPACT_ATOMS: atom_id res chain seq x y z
N MET A 1 27.52 47.47 -10.67
CA MET A 1 26.13 47.83 -11.07
C MET A 1 25.74 47.14 -12.36
N LYS A 2 26.45 47.33 -13.49
CA LYS A 2 26.19 46.63 -14.77
C LYS A 2 26.16 45.09 -14.71
N VAL A 3 27.02 44.45 -13.90
CA VAL A 3 27.05 42.98 -13.77
C VAL A 3 25.82 42.44 -13.01
N MET A 4 25.28 43.22 -12.06
CA MET A 4 24.08 42.81 -11.30
C MET A 4 22.82 42.93 -12.17
N GLU A 5 22.71 43.97 -13.00
CA GLU A 5 21.63 44.07 -14.00
C GLU A 5 21.69 42.92 -15.01
N GLN A 6 22.90 42.58 -15.50
CA GLN A 6 23.06 41.50 -16.46
C GLN A 6 22.72 40.12 -15.87
N VAL A 7 23.02 39.89 -14.58
CA VAL A 7 22.61 38.66 -13.88
C VAL A 7 21.11 38.65 -13.64
N GLN A 8 20.50 39.80 -13.36
CA GLN A 8 19.07 39.91 -13.10
C GLN A 8 18.23 39.73 -14.38
N ASP A 9 18.73 40.22 -15.52
CA ASP A 9 18.14 40.00 -16.84
C ASP A 9 18.29 38.54 -17.29
N GLN A 10 19.44 37.90 -17.03
CA GLN A 10 19.61 36.47 -17.30
C GLN A 10 18.68 35.62 -16.42
N LEU A 11 18.49 36.02 -15.15
CA LEU A 11 17.60 35.30 -14.24
C LEU A 11 16.13 35.48 -14.62
N SER A 12 15.72 36.68 -15.06
CA SER A 12 14.35 36.93 -15.52
C SER A 12 14.06 36.18 -16.83
N GLU A 13 15.02 36.12 -17.75
CA GLU A 13 14.89 35.37 -19.00
C GLU A 13 14.79 33.86 -18.77
N ILE A 14 15.56 33.32 -17.81
CA ILE A 14 15.44 31.93 -17.38
C ILE A 14 14.09 31.68 -16.70
N LEU A 15 13.63 32.59 -15.84
CA LEU A 15 12.36 32.47 -15.14
C LEU A 15 11.18 32.49 -16.12
N ASP A 16 11.21 33.38 -17.12
CA ASP A 16 10.19 33.46 -18.18
C ASP A 16 10.21 32.24 -19.09
N ARG A 17 11.38 31.68 -19.41
CA ARG A 17 11.48 30.39 -20.12
C ARG A 17 10.84 29.26 -19.33
N VAL A 18 11.14 29.16 -18.04
CA VAL A 18 10.58 28.12 -17.16
C VAL A 18 9.07 28.30 -16.97
N LEU A 19 8.60 29.54 -16.85
CA LEU A 19 7.16 29.86 -16.78
C LEU A 19 6.45 29.53 -18.10
N THR A 20 7.06 29.82 -19.24
CA THR A 20 6.48 29.54 -20.56
C THR A 20 6.43 28.03 -20.82
N GLU A 21 7.50 27.29 -20.52
CA GLU A 21 7.52 25.83 -20.64
C GLU A 21 6.51 25.15 -19.70
N SER A 22 6.35 25.68 -18.48
CA SER A 22 5.36 25.15 -17.53
C SER A 22 3.91 25.49 -17.94
N ILE A 23 3.65 26.67 -18.49
CA ILE A 23 2.34 27.04 -19.06
C ILE A 23 2.03 26.20 -20.30
N GLU A 24 3.02 25.91 -21.15
CA GLU A 24 2.87 25.03 -22.33
C GLU A 24 2.63 23.57 -21.90
N SER A 25 3.24 23.11 -20.81
CA SER A 25 2.96 21.80 -20.20
C SER A 25 1.55 21.71 -19.59
N LEU A 26 1.03 22.80 -19.03
CA LEU A 26 -0.34 22.89 -18.51
C LEU A 26 -1.38 22.98 -19.63
N SER A 27 -1.07 23.74 -20.69
CA SER A 27 -1.87 23.85 -21.91
C SER A 27 -2.03 22.49 -22.61
N ASN A 28 -0.93 21.73 -22.73
CA ASN A 28 -0.95 20.37 -23.23
C ASN A 28 -1.69 19.38 -22.30
N SER A 29 -1.75 19.67 -21.00
CA SER A 29 -2.57 18.90 -20.05
C SER A 29 -4.07 19.23 -20.14
N GLN A 30 -4.44 20.48 -20.48
CA GLN A 30 -5.84 20.90 -20.60
C GLN A 30 -6.49 20.53 -21.94
N SER A 31 -5.73 20.51 -23.05
CA SER A 31 -6.23 20.00 -24.35
C SER A 31 -6.50 18.48 -24.36
N THR A 32 -6.05 17.77 -23.31
CA THR A 32 -6.26 16.31 -23.14
C THR A 32 -7.52 15.98 -22.32
N ILE A 33 -8.28 16.97 -21.84
CA ILE A 33 -9.49 16.76 -21.02
C ILE A 33 -10.77 16.71 -21.87
N ASN A 34 -10.78 17.30 -23.07
CA ASN A 34 -11.93 17.28 -23.98
C ASN A 34 -11.62 16.54 -25.29
N GLY A 35 -11.83 15.23 -25.28
CA GLY A 35 -11.89 14.41 -26.50
C GLY A 35 -10.83 13.31 -26.56
N LYS A 36 -11.31 12.07 -26.56
CA LYS A 36 -10.56 10.81 -26.70
C LYS A 36 -9.62 10.50 -25.52
N THR A 37 -10.07 9.54 -24.72
CA THR A 37 -9.25 8.74 -23.80
C THR A 37 -8.15 8.04 -24.61
N LYS A 38 -7.05 8.75 -24.86
CA LYS A 38 -5.79 8.15 -25.31
C LYS A 38 -5.34 7.21 -24.20
N ASN A 39 -5.07 5.95 -24.55
CA ASN A 39 -4.43 4.98 -23.68
C ASN A 39 -3.28 5.66 -22.96
N LYS A 40 -3.38 5.75 -21.64
CA LYS A 40 -2.28 6.20 -20.80
C LYS A 40 -1.22 5.10 -20.91
N ASN A 41 -0.14 5.41 -21.63
CA ASN A 41 1.05 4.59 -21.78
C ASN A 41 1.44 4.02 -20.41
N SER A 42 1.33 2.69 -20.31
CA SER A 42 1.61 1.91 -19.11
C SER A 42 3.11 1.93 -18.84
N SER A 43 3.55 1.64 -17.61
CA SER A 43 4.98 1.52 -17.25
C SER A 43 5.80 0.69 -18.24
N SER A 44 5.15 -0.21 -18.99
CA SER A 44 5.72 -0.96 -20.13
C SER A 44 6.44 -0.08 -21.17
N ASP A 45 5.98 1.14 -21.44
CA ASP A 45 6.59 2.01 -22.48
C ASP A 45 7.82 2.75 -21.95
N LEU A 46 7.89 2.97 -20.62
CA LEU A 46 9.07 3.53 -19.96
C LEU A 46 10.26 2.56 -20.01
N PHE A 47 10.00 1.25 -19.96
CA PHE A 47 11.03 0.20 -20.03
C PHE A 47 11.57 -0.07 -21.45
N GLU A 48 11.01 0.57 -22.48
CA GLU A 48 11.47 0.42 -23.87
C GLU A 48 12.79 1.16 -24.13
N ILE A 49 13.14 2.11 -23.25
CA ILE A 49 14.41 2.85 -23.27
C ILE A 49 15.56 1.87 -22.97
N SER A 50 16.53 1.79 -23.88
CA SER A 50 17.69 0.87 -23.80
C SER A 50 18.43 0.93 -22.47
N HIS A 51 18.56 2.12 -21.88
CA HIS A 51 19.19 2.32 -20.56
C HIS A 51 18.44 1.64 -19.42
N ILE A 52 17.10 1.64 -19.44
CA ILE A 52 16.29 1.04 -18.38
C ILE A 52 16.30 -0.49 -18.49
N ARG A 53 16.40 -1.04 -19.71
CA ARG A 53 16.61 -2.48 -19.94
C ARG A 53 17.94 -2.97 -19.38
N THR A 54 19.02 -2.21 -19.58
CA THR A 54 20.34 -2.55 -19.02
C THR A 54 20.31 -2.52 -17.50
N ILE A 55 19.71 -1.48 -16.92
CA ILE A 55 19.50 -1.38 -15.46
C ILE A 55 18.70 -2.59 -14.96
N TYR A 56 17.60 -2.93 -15.62
CA TYR A 56 16.78 -4.11 -15.30
C TYR A 56 17.59 -5.43 -15.29
N HIS A 57 18.42 -5.68 -16.31
CA HIS A 57 19.28 -6.87 -16.35
C HIS A 57 20.39 -6.84 -15.31
N MET A 58 20.98 -5.68 -15.02
CA MET A 58 21.95 -5.53 -13.94
C MET A 58 21.34 -5.86 -12.57
N PHE A 59 20.11 -5.39 -12.31
CA PHE A 59 19.41 -5.71 -11.06
C PHE A 59 18.99 -7.18 -10.96
N ILE A 60 18.58 -7.81 -12.06
CA ILE A 60 18.34 -9.27 -12.08
C ILE A 60 19.63 -10.04 -11.78
N ALA A 61 20.74 -9.62 -12.38
CA ALA A 61 22.04 -10.25 -12.13
C ALA A 61 22.45 -10.10 -10.65
N VAL A 62 22.29 -8.90 -10.08
CA VAL A 62 22.56 -8.65 -8.66
C VAL A 62 21.65 -9.50 -7.77
N LEU A 63 20.35 -9.58 -8.06
CA LEU A 63 19.41 -10.41 -7.29
C LEU A 63 19.74 -11.91 -7.40
N LEU A 64 20.11 -12.39 -8.59
CA LEU A 64 20.58 -13.77 -8.80
C LEU A 64 21.86 -14.04 -8.03
N ILE A 65 22.81 -13.09 -8.02
CA ILE A 65 24.05 -13.20 -7.25
C ILE A 65 23.74 -13.23 -5.75
N PHE A 66 22.86 -12.37 -5.24
CA PHE A 66 22.44 -12.39 -3.84
C PHE A 66 21.76 -13.72 -3.46
N PHE A 67 20.87 -14.22 -4.31
CA PHE A 67 20.19 -15.49 -4.09
C PHE A 67 21.18 -16.67 -4.11
N LEU A 68 22.04 -16.75 -5.11
CA LEU A 68 23.07 -17.78 -5.22
C LEU A 68 24.08 -17.70 -4.07
N SER A 69 24.48 -16.50 -3.66
CA SER A 69 25.37 -16.28 -2.51
C SER A 69 24.70 -16.75 -1.21
N THR A 70 23.41 -16.49 -1.06
CA THR A 70 22.65 -16.93 0.12
C THR A 70 22.57 -18.46 0.16
N LEU A 71 22.25 -19.10 -0.97
CA LEU A 71 22.24 -20.57 -1.08
C LEU A 71 23.62 -21.18 -0.84
N ALA A 72 24.69 -20.53 -1.31
CA ALA A 72 26.05 -21.00 -1.14
C ALA A 72 26.49 -20.92 0.33
N VAL A 73 26.21 -19.81 1.02
CA VAL A 73 26.52 -19.65 2.46
C VAL A 73 25.73 -20.67 3.29
N ASP A 74 24.45 -20.83 3.01
CA ASP A 74 23.59 -21.80 3.71
C ASP A 74 24.05 -23.25 3.49
N TYR A 75 24.47 -23.58 2.27
CA TYR A 75 25.05 -24.88 1.94
C TYR A 75 26.39 -25.14 2.64
N ILE A 76 27.25 -24.11 2.76
CA ILE A 76 28.55 -24.22 3.43
C ILE A 76 28.38 -24.38 4.95
N ASP A 77 27.48 -23.62 5.56
CA ASP A 77 27.28 -23.63 7.02
C ASP A 77 26.55 -24.89 7.50
N GLN A 78 25.53 -25.37 6.77
CA GLN A 78 24.68 -26.49 7.21
C GLN A 78 24.97 -27.82 6.49
N GLY A 79 25.75 -27.82 5.39
CA GLY A 79 26.04 -29.01 4.59
C GLY A 79 24.85 -29.55 3.78
N ARG A 80 23.69 -28.87 3.83
CA ARG A 80 22.47 -29.12 3.05
C ARG A 80 21.78 -27.79 2.74
N LEU A 81 21.10 -27.70 1.59
CA LEU A 81 20.28 -26.54 1.24
C LEU A 81 18.99 -26.57 2.08
N VAL A 82 18.98 -25.92 3.23
CA VAL A 82 17.80 -25.81 4.11
C VAL A 82 17.38 -24.35 4.15
N LEU A 83 16.57 -23.95 3.17
CA LEU A 83 15.94 -22.64 3.15
C LEU A 83 15.06 -22.46 4.40
N GLU A 84 15.59 -21.74 5.40
CA GLU A 84 14.94 -21.50 6.69
C GLU A 84 13.85 -20.42 6.54
N PHE A 85 12.65 -20.83 6.11
CA PHE A 85 11.50 -19.94 5.95
C PHE A 85 10.75 -19.64 7.25
N ASP A 86 11.28 -20.05 8.40
CA ASP A 86 10.62 -19.96 9.70
C ASP A 86 10.29 -18.52 10.09
N LEU A 87 11.14 -17.57 9.72
CA LEU A 87 10.86 -16.14 9.91
C LEU A 87 9.67 -15.67 9.06
N LEU A 88 9.49 -16.19 7.85
CA LEU A 88 8.31 -15.88 7.03
C LEU A 88 7.04 -16.49 7.64
N PHE A 89 7.09 -17.74 8.07
CA PHE A 89 5.95 -18.35 8.75
C PHE A 89 5.60 -17.66 10.07
N TYR A 90 6.60 -17.16 10.80
CA TYR A 90 6.41 -16.35 12.00
C TYR A 90 5.78 -14.99 11.66
N THR A 91 6.32 -14.27 10.68
CA THR A 91 5.85 -12.92 10.32
C THR A 91 4.45 -12.91 9.69
N PHE A 92 4.09 -13.96 8.94
CA PHE A 92 2.74 -14.19 8.41
C PHE A 92 1.92 -15.14 9.28
N GLY A 93 2.27 -15.34 10.54
CA GLY A 93 1.54 -16.25 11.42
C GLY A 93 0.06 -15.85 11.62
N LYS A 94 -0.74 -16.81 12.09
CA LYS A 94 -2.19 -16.65 12.37
C LYS A 94 -3.04 -16.28 11.13
N MET A 95 -2.68 -16.78 9.96
CA MET A 95 -3.42 -16.54 8.70
C MET A 95 -4.92 -16.84 8.79
N GLY A 96 -5.33 -17.89 9.50
CA GLY A 96 -6.76 -18.21 9.65
C GLY A 96 -7.56 -17.06 10.28
N THR A 97 -7.00 -16.39 11.30
CA THR A 97 -7.65 -15.23 11.94
C THR A 97 -7.70 -14.03 10.99
N VAL A 98 -6.63 -13.81 10.22
CA VAL A 98 -6.56 -12.74 9.19
C VAL A 98 -7.63 -12.97 8.12
N THR A 99 -7.77 -14.19 7.61
CA THR A 99 -8.76 -14.52 6.58
C THR A 99 -10.19 -14.35 7.08
N ILE A 100 -10.49 -14.76 8.32
CA ILE A 100 -11.82 -14.56 8.92
C ILE A 100 -12.12 -13.07 9.09
N ALA A 101 -11.18 -12.30 9.66
CA ALA A 101 -11.34 -10.86 9.83
C ALA A 101 -11.53 -10.14 8.48
N TRP A 102 -10.75 -10.53 7.47
CA TRP A 102 -10.91 -10.04 6.11
C TRP A 102 -12.27 -10.38 5.51
N ALA A 103 -12.75 -11.62 5.68
CA ALA A 103 -14.04 -12.05 5.16
C ALA A 103 -15.19 -11.26 5.80
N VAL A 104 -15.13 -10.99 7.10
CA VAL A 104 -16.11 -10.14 7.80
C VAL A 104 -16.11 -8.72 7.24
N MET A 105 -14.93 -8.09 7.11
CA MET A 105 -14.80 -6.75 6.52
C MET A 105 -15.29 -6.70 5.06
N PHE A 106 -15.00 -7.75 4.28
CA PHE A 106 -15.38 -7.85 2.88
C PHE A 106 -16.90 -8.02 2.72
N VAL A 107 -17.52 -8.93 3.48
CA VAL A 107 -18.98 -9.15 3.46
C VAL A 107 -19.72 -7.88 3.86
N TYR A 108 -19.26 -7.20 4.92
CA TYR A 108 -19.80 -5.91 5.32
C TYR A 108 -19.74 -4.91 4.16
N THR A 109 -18.56 -4.73 3.56
CA THR A 109 -18.33 -3.77 2.48
C THR A 109 -19.15 -4.11 1.23
N LEU A 110 -19.36 -5.39 0.93
CA LEU A 110 -20.14 -5.84 -0.22
C LEU A 110 -21.65 -5.57 -0.06
N VAL A 111 -22.18 -5.81 1.15
CA VAL A 111 -23.63 -5.85 1.40
C VAL A 111 -24.13 -4.50 1.90
N VAL A 112 -23.57 -4.00 3.01
CA VAL A 112 -24.19 -2.89 3.76
C VAL A 112 -24.23 -1.58 2.97
N PRO A 113 -23.11 -1.09 2.39
CA PRO A 113 -23.14 0.15 1.59
C PRO A 113 -24.06 0.05 0.36
N TYR A 114 -24.08 -1.10 -0.31
CA TYR A 114 -24.88 -1.33 -1.51
C TYR A 114 -26.37 -1.26 -1.21
N TYR A 115 -26.85 -2.06 -0.26
CA TYR A 115 -28.28 -2.08 0.09
C TYR A 115 -28.73 -0.79 0.78
N THR A 116 -27.89 -0.15 1.59
CA THR A 116 -28.22 1.14 2.21
C THR A 116 -28.45 2.21 1.15
N LEU A 117 -27.63 2.23 0.10
CA LEU A 117 -27.76 3.17 -1.00
C LEU A 117 -29.00 2.88 -1.87
N LEU A 118 -29.33 1.61 -2.13
CA LEU A 118 -30.56 1.23 -2.81
C LEU A 118 -31.81 1.66 -2.02
N PHE A 119 -31.82 1.35 -0.72
CA PHE A 119 -32.91 1.72 0.19
C PHE A 119 -33.09 3.25 0.23
N TRP A 120 -32.00 3.99 0.48
CA TRP A 120 -32.02 5.45 0.48
C TRP A 120 -32.49 6.02 -0.85
N GLY A 121 -31.98 5.52 -1.98
CA GLY A 121 -32.34 6.01 -3.31
C GLY A 121 -33.79 5.73 -3.69
N SER A 122 -34.37 4.60 -3.23
CA SER A 122 -35.79 4.29 -3.44
C SER A 122 -36.73 5.24 -2.70
N LEU A 123 -36.33 5.71 -1.52
CA LEU A 123 -37.13 6.59 -0.67
C LEU A 123 -36.88 8.08 -0.97
N TYR A 124 -35.75 8.42 -1.59
CA TYR A 124 -35.31 9.80 -1.78
C TYR A 124 -36.32 10.69 -2.53
N HIS A 125 -36.97 10.15 -3.56
CA HIS A 125 -37.96 10.90 -4.36
C HIS A 125 -39.39 10.83 -3.77
N ASN A 126 -39.67 9.87 -2.90
CA ASN A 126 -40.99 9.66 -2.29
C ASN A 126 -41.20 10.48 -1.01
N VAL A 127 -40.12 10.86 -0.32
CA VAL A 127 -40.18 11.52 0.99
C VAL A 127 -40.07 13.04 0.84
N PRO A 128 -40.93 13.84 1.50
CA PRO A 128 -40.89 15.29 1.42
C PRO A 128 -39.65 15.90 2.10
N SER A 129 -39.15 15.29 3.18
CA SER A 129 -37.94 15.72 3.88
C SER A 129 -36.67 15.04 3.34
N LYS A 130 -36.17 15.54 2.21
CA LYS A 130 -34.98 15.00 1.53
C LYS A 130 -33.70 15.10 2.37
N LEU A 131 -33.54 16.20 3.11
CA LEU A 131 -32.38 16.46 3.96
C LEU A 131 -32.35 15.57 5.20
N GLY A 132 -33.51 15.38 5.85
CA GLY A 132 -33.61 14.53 7.04
C GLY A 132 -33.33 13.06 6.73
N LEU A 133 -33.86 12.56 5.60
CA LEU A 133 -33.62 11.21 5.15
C LEU A 133 -32.13 10.97 4.82
N SER A 134 -31.48 11.88 4.10
CA SER A 134 -30.06 11.71 3.72
C SER A 134 -29.10 11.85 4.91
N LEU A 135 -29.34 12.78 5.82
CA LEU A 135 -28.55 12.92 7.04
C LEU A 135 -28.75 11.71 7.96
N GLY A 136 -29.99 11.25 8.13
CA GLY A 136 -30.30 10.09 8.97
C GLY A 136 -29.64 8.81 8.47
N THR A 137 -29.82 8.45 7.20
CA THR A 137 -29.20 7.25 6.61
C THR A 137 -27.68 7.36 6.57
N GLY A 138 -27.14 8.55 6.27
CA GLY A 138 -25.70 8.81 6.26
C GLY A 138 -25.05 8.67 7.65
N LEU A 139 -25.69 9.19 8.71
CA LEU A 139 -25.21 9.06 10.09
C LEU A 139 -25.24 7.60 10.55
N ILE A 140 -26.34 6.89 10.30
CA ILE A 140 -26.46 5.46 10.64
C ILE A 140 -25.36 4.66 9.94
N LEU A 141 -25.16 4.88 8.63
CA LEU A 141 -24.13 4.20 7.87
C LEU A 141 -22.72 4.53 8.39
N SER A 142 -22.46 5.79 8.74
CA SER A 142 -21.18 6.23 9.31
C SER A 142 -20.88 5.56 10.66
N VAL A 143 -21.87 5.47 11.56
CA VAL A 143 -21.72 4.79 12.86
C VAL A 143 -21.40 3.32 12.66
N ILE A 144 -22.17 2.62 11.84
CA ILE A 144 -21.94 1.19 11.55
C ILE A 144 -20.57 0.99 10.90
N GLN A 145 -20.18 1.85 9.97
CA GLN A 145 -18.89 1.80 9.28
C GLN A 145 -17.71 2.00 10.25
N ASN A 146 -17.81 2.93 11.19
CA ASN A 146 -16.80 3.11 12.23
C ASN A 146 -16.69 1.89 13.17
N CYS A 147 -17.80 1.23 13.50
CA CYS A 147 -17.77 0.01 14.30
C CYS A 147 -17.10 -1.16 13.57
N ILE A 148 -17.52 -1.45 12.32
CA ILE A 148 -17.11 -2.66 11.60
C ILE A 148 -15.78 -2.50 10.85
N LEU A 149 -15.52 -1.36 10.22
CA LEU A 149 -14.27 -1.13 9.48
C LEU A 149 -13.24 -0.31 10.27
N GLY A 150 -13.64 0.34 11.36
CA GLY A 150 -12.74 1.09 12.25
C GLY A 150 -12.33 0.28 13.47
N LEU A 151 -13.27 -0.04 14.36
CA LEU A 151 -12.97 -0.64 15.66
C LEU A 151 -12.68 -2.15 15.57
N PHE A 152 -13.45 -2.90 14.80
CA PHE A 152 -13.30 -4.36 14.71
C PHE A 152 -11.91 -4.83 14.23
N PRO A 153 -11.31 -4.29 13.15
CA PRO A 153 -10.01 -4.79 12.68
C PRO A 153 -8.88 -4.43 13.67
N ILE A 154 -8.97 -3.27 14.31
CA ILE A 154 -8.06 -2.86 15.39
C ILE A 154 -8.20 -3.82 16.59
N TYR A 155 -9.43 -4.12 16.99
CA TYR A 155 -9.72 -5.09 18.05
C TYR A 155 -9.10 -6.46 17.73
N VAL A 156 -9.28 -6.97 16.50
CA VAL A 156 -8.71 -8.26 16.09
C VAL A 156 -7.18 -8.23 16.16
N VAL A 157 -6.55 -7.17 15.65
CA VAL A 157 -5.10 -7.00 15.62
C VAL A 157 -4.48 -6.97 17.03
N VAL A 158 -5.12 -6.26 17.95
CA VAL A 158 -4.64 -6.09 19.33
C VAL A 158 -4.95 -7.32 20.18
N HIS A 159 -6.20 -7.80 20.17
CA HIS A 159 -6.63 -8.91 21.02
C HIS A 159 -5.98 -10.25 20.62
N HIS A 160 -5.92 -10.54 19.31
CA HIS A 160 -5.29 -11.77 18.85
C HIS A 160 -3.77 -11.68 18.72
N GLN A 161 -3.16 -10.54 19.06
CA GLN A 161 -1.71 -10.31 19.00
C GLN A 161 -1.11 -10.87 17.69
N LEU A 162 -1.59 -10.33 16.57
CA LEU A 162 -1.16 -10.78 15.25
C LEU A 162 0.33 -10.44 15.01
N PRO A 163 1.08 -11.27 14.28
CA PRO A 163 2.44 -10.92 13.85
C PRO A 163 2.48 -9.66 12.96
N PRO A 164 3.63 -8.98 12.83
CA PRO A 164 3.70 -7.65 12.21
C PRO A 164 3.20 -7.62 10.76
N ALA A 165 3.52 -8.62 9.92
CA ALA A 165 3.05 -8.63 8.53
C ALA A 165 1.54 -8.93 8.45
N SER A 166 1.04 -9.86 9.26
CA SER A 166 -0.39 -10.15 9.39
C SER A 166 -1.21 -8.92 9.84
N ARG A 167 -0.69 -8.13 10.79
CA ARG A 167 -1.30 -6.84 11.20
C ARG A 167 -1.38 -5.89 10.03
N PHE A 168 -0.28 -5.74 9.30
CA PHE A 168 -0.19 -4.84 8.16
C PHE A 168 -1.22 -5.18 7.07
N ILE A 169 -1.43 -6.48 6.77
CA ILE A 169 -2.45 -6.94 5.82
C ILE A 169 -3.85 -6.47 6.25
N VAL A 170 -4.24 -6.74 7.50
CA VAL A 170 -5.58 -6.39 8.00
C VAL A 170 -5.80 -4.87 7.96
N ILE A 171 -4.80 -4.09 8.39
CA ILE A 171 -4.87 -2.62 8.43
C ILE A 171 -4.87 -2.02 7.02
N MET A 172 -4.11 -2.57 6.07
CA MET A 172 -4.15 -2.10 4.68
C MET A 172 -5.50 -2.42 4.02
N GLU A 173 -6.03 -3.62 4.26
CA GLU A 173 -7.34 -4.02 3.74
C GLU A 173 -8.48 -3.19 4.37
N GLN A 174 -8.41 -2.85 5.66
CA GLN A 174 -9.40 -1.97 6.31
C GLN A 174 -9.43 -0.59 5.61
N ILE A 175 -8.26 -0.02 5.31
CA ILE A 175 -8.14 1.31 4.68
C ILE A 175 -8.65 1.23 3.24
N ARG A 176 -8.31 0.15 2.52
CA ARG A 176 -8.81 -0.12 1.16
C ARG A 176 -10.32 -0.18 1.12
N PHE A 177 -10.96 -0.92 2.03
CA PHE A 177 -12.42 -1.01 2.09
C PHE A 177 -13.09 0.30 2.49
N LEU A 178 -12.50 1.07 3.42
CA LEU A 178 -12.98 2.39 3.80
C LEU A 178 -13.01 3.34 2.61
N MET A 179 -11.90 3.44 1.87
CA MET A 179 -11.78 4.30 0.70
C MET A 179 -12.73 3.90 -0.42
N LYS A 180 -12.85 2.59 -0.69
CA LYS A 180 -13.78 2.08 -1.73
C LYS A 180 -15.24 2.33 -1.37
N THR A 181 -15.63 2.13 -0.12
CA THR A 181 -16.99 2.40 0.36
C THR A 181 -17.33 3.88 0.19
N TYR A 182 -16.43 4.77 0.63
CA TYR A 182 -16.60 6.21 0.48
C TYR A 182 -16.70 6.63 -0.99
N SER A 183 -15.80 6.14 -1.86
CA SER A 183 -15.85 6.47 -3.29
C SER A 183 -17.15 6.00 -3.94
N PHE A 184 -17.63 4.79 -3.63
CA PHE A 184 -18.88 4.28 -4.18
C PHE A 184 -20.07 5.16 -3.80
N LEU A 185 -20.20 5.53 -2.53
CA LEU A 185 -21.28 6.39 -2.04
C LEU A 185 -21.21 7.79 -2.66
N ARG A 186 -20.01 8.38 -2.69
CA ARG A 186 -19.77 9.73 -3.21
C ARG A 186 -20.09 9.85 -4.70
N GLU A 187 -19.70 8.87 -5.51
CA GLU A 187 -19.92 8.92 -6.96
C GLU A 187 -21.37 8.57 -7.32
N THR A 188 -22.05 7.73 -6.53
CA THR A 188 -23.41 7.26 -6.85
C THR A 188 -24.52 8.18 -6.30
N ALA A 189 -24.33 8.76 -5.11
CA ALA A 189 -25.32 9.66 -4.50
C ALA A 189 -25.78 10.82 -5.42
N PRO A 190 -24.88 11.62 -6.04
CA PRO A 190 -25.31 12.73 -6.90
C PRO A 190 -26.03 12.25 -8.17
N VAL A 191 -25.73 11.05 -8.67
CA VAL A 191 -26.40 10.47 -9.84
C VAL A 191 -27.86 10.16 -9.51
N ILE A 192 -28.13 9.59 -8.34
CA ILE A 192 -29.49 9.31 -7.85
C ILE A 192 -30.26 10.61 -7.57
N MET A 193 -29.59 11.61 -7.00
CA MET A 193 -30.22 12.91 -6.71
C MET A 193 -30.62 13.68 -7.97
N LYS A 194 -29.82 13.60 -9.04
CA LYS A 194 -30.05 14.32 -10.31
C LYS A 194 -31.05 13.60 -11.21
N ASN A 195 -31.06 12.27 -11.19
CA ASN A 195 -31.95 11.47 -12.02
C ASN A 195 -33.26 11.19 -11.28
N ALA A 196 -34.24 12.09 -11.40
CA ALA A 196 -35.61 11.81 -11.00
C ALA A 196 -36.21 10.77 -11.96
N PRO A 197 -36.89 9.71 -11.46
CA PRO A 197 -37.58 8.75 -12.31
C PRO A 197 -38.66 9.48 -13.12
N LYS A 198 -38.66 9.30 -14.45
CA LYS A 198 -39.75 9.76 -15.32
C LYS A 198 -40.96 8.85 -15.11
N GLU A 199 -42.18 9.35 -15.35
CA GLU A 199 -43.40 8.56 -15.22
C GLU A 199 -43.28 7.24 -16.01
N GLY A 200 -43.24 6.11 -15.30
CA GLY A 200 -43.11 4.77 -15.88
C GLY A 200 -41.68 4.19 -16.00
N GLU A 201 -40.62 4.94 -15.69
CA GLU A 201 -39.23 4.44 -15.72
C GLU A 201 -38.72 4.08 -14.32
N SER A 202 -38.11 2.88 -14.17
CA SER A 202 -37.46 2.48 -12.92
C SER A 202 -36.21 3.33 -12.64
N PRO A 203 -35.97 3.76 -11.38
CA PRO A 203 -34.78 4.52 -11.04
C PRO A 203 -33.49 3.77 -11.41
N ARG A 204 -32.55 4.48 -12.06
CA ARG A 204 -31.29 3.89 -12.53
C ARG A 204 -30.32 3.70 -11.36
N PHE A 205 -30.20 2.47 -10.89
CA PHE A 205 -29.27 2.08 -9.84
C PHE A 205 -28.01 1.39 -10.38
N PRO A 206 -26.88 1.45 -9.66
CA PRO A 206 -25.69 0.69 -10.02
C PRO A 206 -25.96 -0.81 -9.94
N THR A 207 -25.48 -1.55 -10.95
CA THR A 207 -25.57 -3.01 -10.97
C THR A 207 -24.66 -3.62 -9.91
N PHE A 208 -25.14 -4.61 -9.15
CA PHE A 208 -24.36 -5.32 -8.14
C PHE A 208 -23.04 -5.90 -8.71
N SER A 209 -23.09 -6.44 -9.94
CA SER A 209 -21.90 -6.96 -10.63
C SER A 209 -20.81 -5.91 -10.84
N SER A 210 -21.17 -4.67 -11.18
CA SER A 210 -20.20 -3.59 -11.36
C SER A 210 -19.59 -3.16 -10.03
N TYR A 211 -20.37 -3.17 -8.96
CA TYR A 211 -19.88 -2.90 -7.61
C TYR A 211 -18.94 -3.99 -7.11
N LEU A 212 -19.32 -5.27 -7.26
CA LEU A 212 -18.47 -6.41 -6.94
C LEU A 212 -17.15 -6.37 -7.71
N TYR A 213 -17.20 -6.07 -9.01
CA TYR A 213 -16.01 -5.89 -9.84
C TYR A 213 -15.11 -4.75 -9.32
N PHE A 214 -15.69 -3.61 -8.95
CA PHE A 214 -14.96 -2.49 -8.37
C PHE A 214 -14.23 -2.87 -7.07
N LEU A 215 -14.82 -3.71 -6.21
CA LEU A 215 -14.17 -4.12 -4.96
C LEU A 215 -12.84 -4.83 -5.18
N PHE A 216 -12.67 -5.56 -6.28
CA PHE A 216 -11.42 -6.24 -6.64
C PHE A 216 -10.52 -5.43 -7.58
N CYS A 217 -11.05 -4.39 -8.24
CA CYS A 217 -10.28 -3.54 -9.14
C CYS A 217 -9.16 -2.80 -8.37
N PRO A 218 -7.92 -2.70 -8.93
CA PRO A 218 -6.81 -1.95 -8.35
C PRO A 218 -6.98 -0.43 -8.53
N THR A 219 -8.19 0.08 -8.31
CA THR A 219 -8.53 1.51 -8.35
C THR A 219 -9.39 1.87 -7.15
N LEU A 220 -9.30 3.12 -6.70
CA LEU A 220 -10.07 3.65 -5.58
C LEU A 220 -11.26 4.50 -6.01
N ILE A 221 -11.44 4.74 -7.31
CA ILE A 221 -12.50 5.59 -7.86
C ILE A 221 -13.54 4.69 -8.52
N TYR A 222 -14.78 4.71 -8.00
CA TYR A 222 -15.89 3.95 -8.57
C TYR A 222 -16.33 4.50 -9.93
N ARG A 223 -16.56 3.60 -10.89
CA ARG A 223 -17.17 3.87 -12.21
C ARG A 223 -18.05 2.69 -12.60
N GLU A 224 -19.18 2.96 -13.27
CA GLU A 224 -20.10 1.91 -13.72
C GLU A 224 -19.48 1.01 -14.80
N SER A 225 -18.58 1.57 -15.63
CA SER A 225 -17.81 0.85 -16.64
C SER A 225 -16.33 1.26 -16.62
N TYR A 226 -15.44 0.28 -16.53
CA TYR A 226 -13.99 0.49 -16.64
C TYR A 226 -13.48 0.13 -18.05
N PRO A 227 -12.43 0.80 -18.55
CA PRO A 227 -11.72 0.37 -19.74
C PRO A 227 -11.21 -1.07 -19.54
N ARG A 228 -11.60 -1.97 -20.43
CA ARG A 228 -11.12 -3.36 -20.45
C ARG A 228 -10.22 -3.54 -21.67
N PRO A 229 -9.13 -4.31 -21.55
CA PRO A 229 -8.32 -4.66 -22.71
C PRO A 229 -9.21 -5.38 -23.73
N GLN A 230 -9.10 -5.00 -25.00
CA GLN A 230 -9.89 -5.59 -26.09
C GLN A 230 -9.45 -7.04 -26.38
N THR A 231 -8.26 -7.42 -25.94
CA THR A 231 -7.69 -8.75 -26.09
C THR A 231 -7.88 -9.57 -24.81
N ASN A 232 -8.63 -10.68 -24.92
CA ASN A 232 -8.75 -11.72 -23.89
C ASN A 232 -7.46 -12.56 -23.81
N GLN A 233 -6.30 -11.92 -23.66
CA GLN A 233 -5.07 -12.66 -23.39
C GLN A 233 -5.15 -13.20 -21.96
N PRO A 234 -5.15 -14.52 -21.75
CA PRO A 234 -5.18 -15.08 -20.41
C PRO A 234 -3.92 -14.64 -19.65
N PHE A 235 -4.07 -14.42 -18.34
CA PHE A 235 -3.00 -14.05 -17.44
C PHE A 235 -1.90 -15.14 -17.49
N SER A 236 -0.85 -14.89 -18.27
CA SER A 236 0.22 -15.87 -18.45
C SER A 236 1.13 -15.87 -17.24
N LYS A 237 1.59 -17.06 -16.82
CA LYS A 237 2.62 -17.20 -15.78
C LYS A 237 3.84 -16.32 -16.07
N ARG A 238 4.16 -16.13 -17.36
CA ARG A 238 5.22 -15.22 -17.82
C ARG A 238 4.96 -13.76 -17.41
N THR A 239 3.72 -13.28 -17.57
CA THR A 239 3.31 -11.93 -17.20
C THR A 239 3.39 -11.69 -15.69
N MET A 240 3.02 -12.68 -14.88
CA MET A 240 3.14 -12.61 -13.41
C MET A 240 4.60 -12.51 -12.98
N VAL A 241 5.45 -13.38 -13.53
CA VAL A 241 6.88 -13.40 -13.24
C VAL A 241 7.51 -12.06 -13.66
N LEU A 242 7.20 -11.57 -14.86
CA LEU A 242 7.66 -10.26 -15.33
C LEU A 242 7.18 -9.11 -14.43
N ALA A 243 5.92 -9.13 -13.97
CA ALA A 243 5.39 -8.11 -13.07
C ALA A 243 6.11 -8.10 -11.71
N ILE A 244 6.42 -9.28 -11.15
CA ILE A 244 7.22 -9.40 -9.93
C ILE A 244 8.59 -8.78 -10.17
N PHE A 245 9.30 -9.17 -11.23
CA PHE A 245 10.62 -8.61 -11.55
C PHE A 245 10.59 -7.10 -11.79
N HIS A 246 9.55 -6.58 -12.45
CA HIS A 246 9.38 -5.14 -12.64
C HIS A 246 9.15 -4.39 -11.32
N SER A 247 8.53 -5.02 -10.31
CA SER A 247 8.28 -4.41 -9.01
C SER A 247 9.48 -4.40 -8.05
N ILE A 248 10.49 -5.24 -8.30
CA ILE A 248 11.68 -5.35 -7.44
C ILE A 248 12.48 -4.05 -7.41
N LEU A 249 12.68 -3.39 -8.56
CA LEU A 249 13.49 -2.18 -8.65
C LEU A 249 12.86 -1.01 -7.85
N PRO A 250 11.58 -0.62 -8.06
CA PRO A 250 10.91 0.36 -7.20
C PRO A 250 10.90 -0.05 -5.73
N GLY A 251 10.76 -1.36 -5.44
CA GLY A 251 10.75 -1.88 -4.07
C GLY A 251 12.08 -1.69 -3.33
N ILE A 252 13.20 -2.02 -3.96
CA ILE A 252 14.55 -1.82 -3.39
C ILE A 252 14.84 -0.34 -3.22
N MET A 253 14.49 0.50 -4.20
CA MET A 253 14.65 1.96 -4.10
C MET A 253 13.85 2.54 -2.94
N LEU A 254 12.60 2.09 -2.75
CA LEU A 254 11.77 2.52 -1.63
C LEU A 254 12.35 2.05 -0.28
N LEU A 255 12.84 0.81 -0.20
CA LEU A 255 13.49 0.29 1.00
C LEU A 255 14.70 1.14 1.41
N LEU A 256 15.59 1.46 0.46
CA LEU A 256 16.77 2.29 0.70
C LEU A 256 16.38 3.73 1.10
N LEU A 257 15.37 4.31 0.45
CA LEU A 257 14.87 5.65 0.77
C LEU A 257 14.27 5.70 2.17
N CYS A 258 13.41 4.74 2.52
CA CYS A 258 12.80 4.66 3.85
C CYS A 258 13.85 4.42 4.94
N PHE A 259 14.83 3.55 4.67
CA PHE A 259 15.96 3.33 5.56
C PHE A 259 16.70 4.66 5.83
N PHE A 260 17.10 5.38 4.78
CA PHE A 260 17.85 6.63 4.91
C PHE A 260 17.02 7.73 5.60
N ALA A 261 15.78 7.95 5.15
CA ALA A 261 14.93 9.00 5.70
C ALA A 261 14.64 8.79 7.21
N PHE A 262 14.44 7.54 7.63
CA PHE A 262 14.10 7.23 9.02
C PHE A 262 15.33 7.00 9.90
N LEU A 263 16.13 5.96 9.62
CA LEU A 263 17.25 5.57 10.50
C LEU A 263 18.39 6.59 10.46
N HIS A 264 18.65 7.19 9.29
CA HIS A 264 19.71 8.18 9.17
C HIS A 264 19.21 9.59 9.47
N CYS A 265 18.25 10.14 8.71
CA CYS A 265 17.87 11.55 8.88
C CYS A 265 17.04 11.79 10.14
N TRP A 266 15.94 11.05 10.34
CA TRP A 266 15.02 11.30 11.44
C TRP A 266 15.65 11.03 12.82
N LEU A 267 16.28 9.88 13.02
CA LEU A 267 16.89 9.56 14.32
C LEU A 267 18.10 10.46 14.65
N ASN A 268 18.93 10.83 13.67
CA ASN A 268 20.01 11.79 13.94
C ASN A 268 19.47 13.19 14.21
N LEU A 269 18.39 13.63 13.55
CA LEU A 269 17.74 14.91 13.85
C LEU A 269 17.27 14.97 15.31
N PHE A 270 16.59 13.92 15.78
CA PHE A 270 16.16 13.84 17.18
C PHE A 270 17.34 13.66 18.14
N GLY A 271 18.37 12.91 17.74
CA GLY A 271 19.60 12.78 18.50
C GLY A 271 20.29 14.13 18.72
N GLU A 272 20.37 14.97 17.69
CA GLU A 272 20.91 16.33 17.79
C GLU A 272 20.03 17.24 18.66
N LEU A 273 18.71 17.23 18.42
CA LEU A 273 17.75 18.04 19.16
C LEU A 273 17.76 17.73 20.66
N LEU A 274 17.90 16.45 21.02
CA LEU A 274 17.93 15.97 22.40
C LEU A 274 19.34 15.93 23.01
N ARG A 275 20.37 16.35 22.25
CA ARG A 275 21.79 16.22 22.64
C ARG A 275 22.18 14.80 23.06
N PHE A 276 21.59 13.81 22.39
CA PHE A 276 21.90 12.40 22.59
C PHE A 276 23.19 12.03 21.83
N ALA A 277 24.16 11.47 22.56
CA ALA A 277 25.51 11.24 22.05
C ALA A 277 25.66 9.90 21.31
N ASP A 278 24.87 8.87 21.65
CA ASP A 278 24.96 7.57 20.98
C ASP A 278 24.13 7.57 19.68
N ARG A 279 24.82 7.51 18.54
CA ARG A 279 24.20 7.61 17.20
C ARG A 279 24.35 6.34 16.39
N MET A 280 24.74 5.23 17.01
CA MET A 280 24.89 3.94 16.31
C MET A 280 23.53 3.24 16.09
N PHE A 281 22.65 3.87 15.31
CA PHE A 281 21.33 3.33 15.01
C PHE A 281 21.35 2.15 14.03
N TYR A 282 22.41 2.05 13.22
CA TYR A 282 22.66 0.97 12.27
C TYR A 282 24.18 0.78 12.05
N LYS A 283 24.59 -0.38 11.53
CA LYS A 283 25.98 -0.72 11.15
C LYS A 283 26.06 -1.02 9.65
N ASP A 284 27.21 -1.46 9.15
CA ASP A 284 27.47 -1.80 7.73
C ASP A 284 26.70 -3.07 7.29
N TRP A 285 25.38 -3.03 7.37
CA TRP A 285 24.49 -4.15 7.11
C TRP A 285 24.59 -4.63 5.66
N TRP A 286 24.95 -3.73 4.73
CA TRP A 286 25.18 -4.05 3.32
C TRP A 286 26.40 -4.95 3.10
N ASN A 287 27.34 -5.00 4.05
CA ASN A 287 28.49 -5.91 4.05
C ASN A 287 28.21 -7.22 4.80
N SER A 288 26.97 -7.47 5.23
CA SER A 288 26.62 -8.69 5.96
C SER A 288 26.61 -9.91 5.05
N THR A 289 27.42 -10.91 5.40
CA THR A 289 27.53 -12.18 4.66
C THR A 289 26.52 -13.24 5.12
N SER A 290 25.78 -12.99 6.21
CA SER A 290 24.79 -13.90 6.79
C SER A 290 23.54 -13.13 7.23
N PHE A 291 22.36 -13.76 7.12
CA PHE A 291 21.10 -13.18 7.60
C PHE A 291 21.14 -12.83 9.08
N ALA A 292 21.79 -13.67 9.90
CA ALA A 292 21.94 -13.40 11.32
C ALA A 292 22.73 -12.11 11.57
N ASN A 293 23.75 -11.83 10.75
CA ASN A 293 24.50 -10.58 10.83
C ASN A 293 23.69 -9.39 10.28
N TYR A 294 22.94 -9.59 9.20
CA TYR A 294 22.05 -8.58 8.63
C TYR A 294 21.03 -8.07 9.66
N TYR A 295 20.31 -8.97 10.35
CA TYR A 295 19.32 -8.57 11.35
C TYR A 295 19.93 -7.85 12.56
N ARG A 296 21.18 -8.14 12.91
CA ARG A 296 21.93 -7.46 13.99
C ARG A 296 22.39 -6.05 13.62
N THR A 297 22.58 -5.78 12.33
CA THR A 297 23.26 -4.57 11.84
C THR A 297 22.32 -3.59 11.14
N TRP A 298 21.21 -4.07 10.57
CA TRP A 298 20.24 -3.25 9.82
C TRP A 298 19.58 -2.16 10.68
N ASN A 299 19.04 -2.54 11.85
CA ASN A 299 18.42 -1.61 12.80
C ASN A 299 18.83 -2.03 14.21
N VAL A 300 19.93 -1.46 14.68
CA VAL A 300 20.55 -1.83 15.96
C VAL A 300 19.60 -1.52 17.12
N VAL A 301 18.85 -0.42 17.04
CA VAL A 301 17.89 -0.02 18.09
C VAL A 301 16.84 -1.09 18.33
N VAL A 302 16.22 -1.59 17.25
CA VAL A 302 15.19 -2.64 17.34
C VAL A 302 15.82 -3.99 17.67
N HIS A 303 16.98 -4.31 17.08
CA HIS A 303 17.69 -5.54 17.36
C HIS A 303 18.04 -5.65 18.85
N ASP A 304 18.65 -4.62 19.44
CA ASP A 304 19.09 -4.66 20.83
C ASP A 304 17.89 -4.79 21.77
N TRP A 305 16.80 -4.06 21.50
CA TRP A 305 15.56 -4.22 22.25
C TRP A 305 15.02 -5.65 22.19
N LEU A 306 14.93 -6.24 20.99
CA LEU A 306 14.46 -7.62 20.81
C LEU A 306 15.40 -8.64 21.47
N TYR A 307 16.71 -8.42 21.40
CA TYR A 307 17.71 -9.32 21.99
C TYR A 307 17.62 -9.30 23.52
N TYR A 308 17.61 -8.11 24.13
CA TYR A 308 17.64 -7.97 25.58
C TYR A 308 16.33 -8.33 26.26
N TYR A 309 15.19 -7.92 25.69
CA TYR A 309 13.89 -8.10 26.33
C TYR A 309 13.05 -9.21 25.72
N GLY A 310 13.24 -9.50 24.43
CA GLY A 310 12.55 -10.62 23.78
C GLY A 310 13.28 -11.93 24.01
N TYR A 311 14.48 -12.04 23.44
CA TYR A 311 15.22 -13.29 23.38
C TYR A 311 15.80 -13.71 24.73
N ARG A 312 16.49 -12.81 25.43
CA ARG A 312 17.18 -13.13 26.69
C ARG A 312 16.19 -13.48 27.81
N ASP A 313 15.10 -12.74 27.93
CA ASP A 313 14.09 -12.97 28.96
C ASP A 313 13.32 -14.27 28.68
N PHE A 314 12.98 -14.55 27.41
CA PHE A 314 12.38 -15.84 27.02
C PHE A 314 13.31 -17.03 27.32
N LEU A 315 14.62 -16.88 27.05
CA LEU A 315 15.63 -17.88 27.38
C LEU A 315 15.76 -18.11 28.89
N TRP A 316 15.67 -17.03 29.68
CA TRP A 316 15.73 -17.13 31.13
C TRP A 316 14.51 -17.88 31.68
N VAL A 317 13.30 -17.52 31.23
CA VAL A 317 12.05 -18.20 31.64
C VAL A 317 12.07 -19.66 31.23
N SER A 318 12.44 -19.98 29.99
CA SER A 318 12.48 -21.36 29.49
C SER A 318 13.48 -22.22 30.24
N ARG A 319 14.68 -21.70 30.56
CA ARG A 319 15.65 -22.41 31.39
C ARG A 319 15.15 -22.64 32.82
N ALA A 320 14.50 -21.66 33.43
CA ALA A 320 13.89 -21.79 34.75
C ALA A 320 12.79 -22.87 34.77
N LEU A 321 11.98 -22.93 33.71
CA LEU A 321 10.91 -23.93 33.56
C LEU A 321 11.46 -25.34 33.38
N ILE A 322 12.52 -25.51 32.58
CA ILE A 322 13.17 -26.81 32.36
C ILE A 322 13.80 -27.34 33.66
N LEU A 323 14.38 -26.46 34.48
CA LEU A 323 14.95 -26.84 35.78
C LEU A 323 13.88 -27.30 36.77
N GLN A 324 12.69 -26.69 36.76
CA GLN A 324 11.53 -27.10 37.58
C GLN A 324 10.94 -28.45 37.16
N ILE A 325 11.02 -28.83 35.88
CA ILE A 325 10.51 -30.13 35.38
C ILE A 325 11.48 -31.29 35.71
N LYS A 326 12.76 -30.97 35.98
CA LYS A 326 13.81 -31.96 36.22
C LYS A 326 14.05 -32.27 37.71
N THR A 327 13.43 -31.50 38.60
CA THR A 327 13.29 -31.74 40.05
C THR A 327 11.93 -32.34 40.34
#